data_AF-A0A523YWF4-F1
#
_entry.id   AF-A0A523YWF4-F1
#
_cell.length_a   1.000
_cell.length_b   1.000
_cell.length_c   1.000
_cell.angle_alpha   90.00
_cell.angle_beta   90.00
_cell.angle_gamma   90.00
#
_symmetry.space_group_name_H-M   'P 1'
#
loop_
_entity.id
_entity.type
_entity.pdbx_description
1 polymer ?
#
loop_
_entity_poly.entity_id
_entity_poly.type
_entity_poly.pdbx_seq_one_letter_code
_entity_poly.pdbx_strand_id
1 'polypeptide(L)'
;MRVHENILELIGRTPLVRLKTGIPPGGPRAFVKLEFFNPTGSLKDRMVYHIIKKAMAEGHLKPGGTVVDNTSGNTGVALAMVASQFGLKAVLTTPEKTSKEKIDLIKSYGAEVIITPITARYDDPEGFFMVARKLAKERGYYDLDQYHSQDNVEAHYLSTGPEIWEDTDGKVTHFVAGIGTGGSFSGAARYLKEQNPRIKAIAVDPEGSVFSEYIRNKKEIAGCEYKVEGIGSDVITEALHTELVDEVITVSDKDSFNRARLIAKEEGISGGGSS
;
A
#
# COMPACT_ATOMS: atom_id res chain seq x y z
N MET A 1 26.36 16.51 11.60
CA MET A 1 24.93 16.85 11.82
C MET A 1 24.11 15.86 10.99
N ARG A 2 23.04 15.24 11.53
CA ARG A 2 22.12 14.43 10.72
C ARG A 2 21.00 15.38 10.25
N VAL A 3 21.09 15.83 9.01
CA VAL A 3 20.10 16.73 8.36
C VAL A 3 19.64 16.06 7.08
N HIS A 4 18.36 16.21 6.78
CA HIS A 4 17.74 15.77 5.55
C HIS A 4 17.46 16.97 4.66
N GLU A 5 17.72 16.86 3.36
CA GLU A 5 17.53 17.96 2.41
C GLU A 5 16.04 18.24 2.14
N ASN A 6 15.21 17.21 2.19
CA ASN A 6 13.77 17.32 2.02
C ASN A 6 13.02 16.15 2.68
N ILE A 7 11.69 16.24 2.70
CA ILE A 7 10.82 15.26 3.35
C ILE A 7 10.91 13.86 2.74
N LEU A 8 11.26 13.73 1.45
CA LEU A 8 11.33 12.45 0.77
C LEU A 8 12.47 11.57 1.31
N GLU A 9 13.52 12.16 1.89
CA GLU A 9 14.61 11.42 2.53
C GLU A 9 14.20 10.72 3.83
N LEU A 10 13.02 11.06 4.37
CA LEU A 10 12.42 10.40 5.53
C LEU A 10 11.51 9.23 5.13
N ILE A 11 11.35 8.95 3.83
CA ILE A 11 10.60 7.77 3.37
C ILE A 11 11.45 6.53 3.60
N GLY A 12 10.87 5.57 4.32
CA GLY A 12 11.51 4.33 4.69
C GLY A 12 12.28 4.40 6.00
N ARG A 13 13.13 3.39 6.24
CA ARG A 13 13.82 3.18 7.53
C ARG A 13 12.87 3.27 8.73
N THR A 14 11.66 2.74 8.55
CA THR A 14 10.60 2.79 9.56
C THR A 14 10.93 1.89 10.74
N PRO A 15 10.49 2.19 11.97
CA PRO A 15 10.85 1.38 13.13
C PRO A 15 10.29 -0.05 13.06
N LEU A 16 11.07 -1.04 13.52
CA LEU A 16 10.61 -2.38 13.84
C LEU A 16 10.42 -2.50 15.37
N VAL A 17 9.20 -2.66 15.83
CA VAL A 17 8.86 -2.66 17.26
C VAL A 17 8.35 -4.03 17.69
N ARG A 18 8.82 -4.53 18.84
CA ARG A 18 8.38 -5.81 19.39
C ARG A 18 6.91 -5.74 19.82
N LEU A 19 6.11 -6.68 19.34
CA LEU A 19 4.71 -6.86 19.72
C LEU A 19 4.61 -7.96 20.80
N LYS A 20 3.92 -7.67 21.91
CA LYS A 20 3.67 -8.66 22.99
C LYS A 20 2.20 -9.08 23.03
N THR A 21 1.31 -8.16 22.69
CA THR A 21 -0.14 -8.33 22.70
C THR A 21 -0.56 -9.46 21.77
N GLY A 22 -1.33 -10.41 22.30
CA GLY A 22 -1.79 -11.59 21.56
C GLY A 22 -0.77 -12.71 21.46
N ILE A 23 0.45 -12.55 21.99
CA ILE A 23 1.49 -13.58 22.01
C ILE A 23 1.47 -14.30 23.36
N PRO A 24 1.29 -15.64 23.41
CA PRO A 24 1.27 -16.37 24.67
C PRO A 24 2.66 -16.41 25.32
N PRO A 25 2.74 -16.65 26.66
CA PRO A 25 4.01 -16.92 27.33
C PRO A 25 4.77 -18.07 26.66
N GLY A 26 6.07 -17.86 26.35
CA GLY A 26 6.87 -18.83 25.59
C GLY A 26 6.60 -18.87 24.08
N GLY A 27 5.70 -18.01 23.58
CA GLY A 27 5.41 -17.84 22.16
C GLY A 27 6.55 -17.19 21.37
N PRO A 28 6.37 -17.04 20.04
CA PRO A 28 7.38 -16.47 19.16
C PRO A 28 7.65 -15.00 19.48
N ARG A 29 8.82 -14.49 19.07
CA ARG A 29 9.07 -13.04 19.05
C ARG A 29 8.36 -12.43 17.84
N ALA A 30 7.28 -11.70 18.09
CA ALA A 30 6.57 -10.95 17.06
C ALA A 30 7.07 -9.50 17.01
N PHE A 31 7.07 -8.93 15.81
CA PHE A 31 7.44 -7.54 15.57
C PHE A 31 6.49 -6.91 14.55
N VAL A 32 6.30 -5.61 14.66
CA VAL A 32 5.51 -4.78 13.75
C VAL A 32 6.41 -3.74 13.10
N LYS A 33 6.38 -3.67 11.76
CA LYS A 33 7.10 -2.66 10.98
C LYS A 33 6.20 -1.43 10.83
N LEU A 34 6.54 -0.35 11.52
CA LEU A 34 5.65 0.80 11.72
C LEU A 34 5.65 1.74 10.50
N GLU A 35 5.05 1.29 9.40
CA GLU A 35 5.00 2.05 8.15
C GLU A 35 4.20 3.37 8.23
N PHE A 36 3.46 3.59 9.30
CA PHE A 36 2.83 4.88 9.57
C PHE A 36 3.83 5.95 10.07
N PHE A 37 5.11 5.62 10.22
CA PHE A 37 6.19 6.60 10.46
C PHE A 37 6.73 7.23 9.17
N ASN A 38 6.32 6.77 7.99
CA ASN A 38 6.60 7.50 6.77
C ASN A 38 5.92 8.88 6.79
N PRO A 39 6.41 9.88 6.03
CA PRO A 39 5.94 11.27 6.10
C PRO A 39 4.42 11.49 6.01
N THR A 40 3.71 10.73 5.17
CA THR A 40 2.24 10.86 5.04
C THR A 40 1.46 9.94 5.98
N GLY A 41 2.15 9.18 6.81
CA GLY A 41 1.54 8.24 7.73
C GLY A 41 1.21 6.87 7.12
N SER A 42 1.83 6.50 6.00
CA SER A 42 1.55 5.19 5.38
C SER A 42 2.69 4.61 4.54
N LEU A 43 2.64 3.29 4.31
CA LEU A 43 3.57 2.57 3.44
C LEU A 43 3.54 3.01 1.97
N LYS A 44 2.51 3.74 1.54
CA LYS A 44 2.32 4.13 0.13
C LYS A 44 3.37 5.14 -0.33
N ASP A 45 3.97 5.89 0.60
CA ASP A 45 5.09 6.80 0.33
C ASP A 45 6.23 6.11 -0.41
N ARG A 46 6.56 4.86 -0.02
CA ARG A 46 7.63 4.07 -0.63
C ARG A 46 7.38 3.81 -2.11
N MET A 47 6.20 3.28 -2.41
CA MET A 47 5.81 2.91 -3.77
C MET A 47 5.73 4.14 -4.66
N VAL A 48 5.02 5.18 -4.21
CA VAL A 48 4.86 6.42 -4.99
C VAL A 48 6.22 7.05 -5.26
N TYR A 49 7.06 7.20 -4.23
CA TYR A 49 8.39 7.79 -4.40
C TYR A 49 9.23 7.03 -5.41
N HIS A 50 9.24 5.69 -5.33
CA HIS A 50 9.99 4.85 -6.26
C HIS A 50 9.50 4.99 -7.70
N ILE A 51 8.20 4.85 -7.95
CA ILE A 51 7.62 4.94 -9.29
C ILE A 51 7.91 6.30 -9.92
N ILE A 52 7.64 7.39 -9.19
CA ILE A 52 7.87 8.76 -9.70
C ILE A 52 9.35 8.99 -9.99
N LYS A 53 10.23 8.64 -9.06
CA LYS A 53 11.67 8.83 -9.23
C LYS A 53 12.21 8.06 -10.43
N LYS A 54 11.76 6.81 -10.60
CA LYS A 54 12.15 5.96 -11.73
C LYS A 54 11.63 6.52 -13.07
N ALA A 55 10.33 6.85 -13.14
CA ALA A 55 9.72 7.45 -14.32
C ALA A 55 10.41 8.75 -14.76
N MET A 56 10.87 9.56 -13.80
CA MET A 56 11.65 10.77 -14.09
C MET A 56 13.06 10.46 -14.57
N ALA A 57 13.74 9.50 -13.95
CA ALA A 57 15.09 9.08 -14.34
C ALA A 57 15.12 8.48 -15.76
N GLU A 58 14.06 7.75 -16.15
CA GLU A 58 13.90 7.15 -17.47
C GLU A 58 13.35 8.13 -18.52
N GLY A 59 12.98 9.35 -18.10
CA GLY A 59 12.47 10.40 -18.99
C GLY A 59 11.00 10.24 -19.41
N HIS A 60 10.29 9.27 -18.84
CA HIS A 60 8.84 9.09 -19.03
C HIS A 60 8.02 10.21 -18.38
N LEU A 61 8.55 10.80 -17.31
CA LEU A 61 7.96 11.94 -16.62
C LEU A 61 8.97 13.08 -16.52
N LYS A 62 8.57 14.31 -16.84
CA LYS A 62 9.45 15.49 -16.82
C LYS A 62 9.02 16.47 -15.73
N PRO A 63 9.93 17.31 -15.22
CA PRO A 63 9.56 18.42 -14.34
C PRO A 63 8.39 19.24 -14.91
N GLY A 64 7.41 19.59 -14.09
CA GLY A 64 6.17 20.25 -14.52
C GLY A 64 5.14 19.34 -15.21
N GLY A 65 5.46 18.07 -15.42
CA GLY A 65 4.55 17.04 -15.93
C GLY A 65 3.42 16.72 -14.93
N THR A 66 2.41 15.98 -15.42
CA THR A 66 1.23 15.61 -14.63
C THR A 66 1.19 14.11 -14.40
N VAL A 67 0.96 13.71 -13.16
CA VAL A 67 0.69 12.33 -12.75
C VAL A 67 -0.78 12.21 -12.38
N VAL A 68 -1.38 11.09 -12.76
CA VAL A 68 -2.75 10.73 -12.41
C VAL A 68 -2.80 9.39 -11.71
N ASP A 69 -3.68 9.27 -10.72
CA ASP A 69 -4.02 7.98 -10.12
C ASP A 69 -5.46 8.01 -9.59
N ASN A 70 -6.03 6.83 -9.37
CA ASN A 70 -7.32 6.63 -8.74
C ASN A 70 -7.13 6.13 -7.31
N THR A 71 -7.69 6.83 -6.33
CA THR A 71 -7.48 6.46 -4.92
C THR A 71 -8.42 7.21 -3.98
N SER A 72 -9.00 6.47 -3.04
CA SER A 72 -9.79 7.01 -1.93
C SER A 72 -9.01 7.06 -0.60
N GLY A 73 -7.68 6.93 -0.65
CA GLY A 73 -6.87 6.75 0.55
C GLY A 73 -5.40 7.11 0.39
N ASN A 74 -4.55 6.32 1.06
CA ASN A 74 -3.15 6.61 1.34
C ASN A 74 -2.29 6.89 0.09
N THR A 75 -2.53 6.20 -1.02
CA THR A 75 -1.76 6.44 -2.26
C THR A 75 -1.96 7.86 -2.76
N GLY A 76 -3.12 8.47 -2.52
CA GLY A 76 -3.40 9.82 -2.98
C GLY A 76 -2.66 10.88 -2.18
N VAL A 77 -2.59 10.69 -0.87
CA VAL A 77 -1.81 11.57 0.01
C VAL A 77 -0.33 11.47 -0.33
N ALA A 78 0.18 10.24 -0.50
CA ALA A 78 1.55 9.98 -0.92
C ALA A 78 1.86 10.62 -2.28
N LEU A 79 1.01 10.43 -3.30
CA LEU A 79 1.19 11.01 -4.63
C LEU A 79 1.18 12.53 -4.60
N ALA A 80 0.25 13.14 -3.87
CA ALA A 80 0.18 14.59 -3.75
C ALA A 80 1.45 15.16 -3.10
N MET A 81 1.92 14.55 -2.01
CA MET A 81 3.15 14.97 -1.34
C MET A 81 4.38 14.77 -2.25
N VAL A 82 4.57 13.58 -2.84
CA VAL A 82 5.73 13.28 -3.71
C VAL A 82 5.75 14.19 -4.94
N ALA A 83 4.60 14.37 -5.62
CA ALA A 83 4.50 15.24 -6.78
C ALA A 83 4.90 16.68 -6.45
N SER A 84 4.46 17.21 -5.29
CA SER A 84 4.81 18.56 -4.85
C SER A 84 6.34 18.76 -4.74
N GLN A 85 7.05 17.76 -4.24
CA GLN A 85 8.50 17.83 -4.01
C GLN A 85 9.31 17.69 -5.30
N PHE A 86 8.76 17.01 -6.31
CA PHE A 86 9.37 16.92 -7.64
C PHE A 86 8.93 18.03 -8.62
N GLY A 87 8.10 18.98 -8.17
CA GLY A 87 7.56 20.04 -9.04
C GLY A 87 6.63 19.50 -10.12
N LEU A 88 5.91 18.43 -9.82
CA LEU A 88 4.92 17.79 -10.69
C LEU A 88 3.51 18.22 -10.30
N LYS A 89 2.56 18.07 -11.23
CA LYS A 89 1.13 18.20 -10.96
C LYS A 89 0.57 16.82 -10.61
N ALA A 90 -0.27 16.73 -9.59
CA ALA A 90 -1.00 15.51 -9.26
C ALA A 90 -2.50 15.72 -9.50
N VAL A 91 -3.12 14.79 -10.23
CA VAL A 91 -4.58 14.75 -10.49
C VAL A 91 -5.13 13.45 -9.95
N LEU A 92 -6.00 13.51 -8.96
CA LEU A 92 -6.51 12.32 -8.29
C LEU A 92 -8.00 12.16 -8.54
N THR A 93 -8.44 10.96 -8.91
CA THR A 93 -9.86 10.64 -8.97
C THR A 93 -10.27 9.87 -7.73
N THR A 94 -11.41 10.25 -7.13
CA THR A 94 -11.90 9.64 -5.90
C THR A 94 -13.43 9.56 -5.90
N PRO A 95 -14.05 8.50 -5.35
CA PRO A 95 -15.50 8.40 -5.29
C PRO A 95 -16.09 9.36 -4.25
N GLU A 96 -17.34 9.77 -4.43
CA GLU A 96 -18.10 10.68 -3.53
C GLU A 96 -18.10 10.24 -2.05
N LYS A 97 -17.98 8.94 -1.75
CA LYS A 97 -17.91 8.43 -0.37
C LYS A 97 -16.61 8.76 0.37
N THR A 98 -15.61 9.33 -0.31
CA THR A 98 -14.30 9.65 0.28
C THR A 98 -14.45 10.77 1.30
N SER A 99 -13.87 10.60 2.49
CA SER A 99 -14.03 11.57 3.56
C SER A 99 -13.46 12.94 3.19
N LYS A 100 -14.08 13.99 3.72
CA LYS A 100 -13.66 15.38 3.46
C LYS A 100 -12.24 15.64 3.95
N GLU A 101 -11.87 15.07 5.10
CA GLU A 101 -10.54 15.22 5.70
C GLU A 101 -9.45 14.68 4.78
N LYS A 102 -9.69 13.55 4.10
CA LYS A 102 -8.74 12.99 3.12
C LYS A 102 -8.63 13.88 1.88
N ILE A 103 -9.75 14.37 1.36
CA ILE A 103 -9.76 15.27 0.20
C ILE A 103 -9.01 16.56 0.54
N ASP A 104 -9.26 17.15 1.71
CA ASP A 104 -8.62 18.37 2.16
C ASP A 104 -7.11 18.15 2.38
N LEU A 105 -6.70 17.00 2.92
CA LEU A 105 -5.29 16.64 3.06
C LEU A 105 -4.59 16.50 1.71
N ILE A 106 -5.20 15.81 0.74
CA ILE A 106 -4.66 15.69 -0.63
C ILE A 106 -4.51 17.07 -1.28
N LYS A 107 -5.54 17.92 -1.18
CA LYS A 107 -5.51 19.29 -1.70
C LYS A 107 -4.48 20.18 -1.00
N SER A 108 -4.20 19.95 0.28
CA SER A 108 -3.20 20.74 1.02
C SER A 108 -1.79 20.59 0.46
N TYR A 109 -1.49 19.49 -0.22
CA TYR A 109 -0.24 19.28 -0.96
C TYR A 109 -0.27 19.84 -2.40
N GLY A 110 -1.36 20.48 -2.81
CA GLY A 110 -1.51 21.12 -4.12
C GLY A 110 -2.04 20.21 -5.23
N ALA A 111 -2.55 19.01 -4.91
CA ALA A 111 -3.15 18.13 -5.89
C ALA A 111 -4.57 18.57 -6.30
N GLU A 112 -4.90 18.35 -7.57
CA GLU A 112 -6.28 18.43 -8.08
C GLU A 112 -7.02 17.14 -7.68
N VAL A 113 -8.26 17.27 -7.19
CA VAL A 113 -9.10 16.13 -6.84
C VAL A 113 -10.40 16.19 -7.63
N ILE A 114 -10.62 15.19 -8.47
CA ILE A 114 -11.82 14.98 -9.26
C ILE A 114 -12.70 13.97 -8.53
N ILE A 115 -13.87 14.42 -8.08
CA ILE A 115 -14.83 13.56 -7.41
C ILE A 115 -15.70 12.89 -8.47
N THR A 116 -15.86 11.57 -8.38
CA THR A 116 -16.68 10.76 -9.31
C THR A 116 -17.83 10.08 -8.57
N PRO A 117 -18.93 9.72 -9.28
CA PRO A 117 -20.00 8.92 -8.71
C PRO A 117 -19.51 7.60 -8.11
N ILE A 118 -20.29 7.04 -7.18
CA ILE A 118 -20.08 5.68 -6.67
C ILE A 118 -20.63 4.71 -7.73
N THR A 119 -19.74 3.89 -8.29
CA THR A 119 -20.12 2.85 -9.26
C THR A 119 -20.00 1.47 -8.62
N ALA A 120 -20.84 0.53 -9.06
CA ALA A 120 -20.81 -0.85 -8.56
C ALA A 120 -19.74 -1.71 -9.25
N ARG A 121 -19.21 -1.23 -10.39
CA ARG A 121 -18.24 -1.96 -11.21
C ARG A 121 -16.95 -1.16 -11.35
N TYR A 122 -15.84 -1.88 -11.30
CA TYR A 122 -14.50 -1.37 -11.52
C TYR A 122 -14.28 -0.81 -12.94
N ASP A 123 -14.92 -1.40 -13.95
CA ASP A 123 -14.80 -1.01 -15.36
C ASP A 123 -15.82 0.04 -15.82
N ASP A 124 -16.58 0.63 -14.89
CA ASP A 124 -17.54 1.67 -15.19
C ASP A 124 -16.84 2.94 -15.68
N PRO A 125 -17.16 3.47 -16.89
CA PRO A 125 -16.53 4.67 -17.44
C PRO A 125 -16.63 5.92 -16.57
N GLU A 126 -17.65 6.02 -15.71
CA GLU A 126 -17.83 7.15 -14.78
C GLU A 126 -17.14 6.91 -13.43
N GLY A 127 -16.69 5.68 -13.16
CA GLY A 127 -16.00 5.31 -11.95
C GLY A 127 -14.60 5.93 -11.88
N PHE A 128 -14.17 6.30 -10.66
CA PHE A 128 -12.86 6.90 -10.38
C PHE A 128 -11.69 6.18 -11.08
N PHE A 129 -11.73 4.85 -11.13
CA PHE A 129 -10.73 4.04 -11.82
C PHE A 129 -10.61 4.37 -13.32
N MET A 130 -11.72 4.28 -14.05
CA MET A 130 -11.74 4.52 -15.49
C MET A 130 -11.55 6.00 -15.84
N VAL A 131 -12.01 6.91 -14.99
CA VAL A 131 -11.77 8.35 -15.17
C VAL A 131 -10.27 8.66 -15.11
N ALA A 132 -9.51 8.07 -14.19
CA ALA A 132 -8.05 8.24 -14.14
C ALA A 132 -7.38 7.73 -15.42
N ARG A 133 -7.72 6.51 -15.86
CA ARG A 133 -7.21 5.93 -17.11
C ARG A 133 -7.57 6.75 -18.35
N LYS A 134 -8.79 7.29 -18.38
CA LYS A 134 -9.23 8.20 -19.45
C LYS A 134 -8.38 9.47 -19.48
N LEU A 135 -8.12 10.09 -18.32
CA LEU A 135 -7.27 11.26 -18.22
C LEU A 135 -5.82 10.96 -18.66
N ALA A 136 -5.26 9.83 -18.24
CA ALA A 136 -3.95 9.37 -18.70
C ALA A 136 -3.89 9.29 -20.22
N LYS A 137 -4.88 8.62 -20.84
CA LYS A 137 -4.95 8.42 -22.29
C LYS A 137 -5.20 9.71 -23.08
N GLU A 138 -6.18 10.51 -22.66
CA GLU A 138 -6.62 11.69 -23.43
C GLU A 138 -5.71 12.90 -23.23
N ARG A 139 -5.12 13.05 -22.04
CA ARG A 139 -4.27 14.21 -21.70
C ARG A 139 -2.77 13.89 -21.66
N GLY A 140 -2.40 12.64 -21.87
CA GLY A 140 -1.00 12.19 -21.79
C GLY A 140 -0.41 12.32 -20.40
N TYR A 141 -1.25 12.22 -19.36
CA TYR A 141 -0.76 12.20 -17.97
C TYR A 141 -0.07 10.86 -17.70
N TYR A 142 0.96 10.88 -16.86
CA TYR A 142 1.61 9.66 -16.41
C TYR A 142 0.68 8.93 -15.44
N ASP A 143 0.23 7.72 -15.79
CA ASP A 143 -0.58 6.88 -14.91
C ASP A 143 0.33 6.18 -13.90
N LEU A 144 0.08 6.37 -12.61
CA LEU A 144 0.83 5.69 -11.55
C LEU A 144 0.58 4.17 -11.58
N ASP A 145 -0.63 3.76 -11.98
CA ASP A 145 -1.09 2.38 -12.13
C ASP A 145 -0.67 1.43 -10.99
N GLN A 146 -1.01 1.80 -9.75
CA GLN A 146 -0.55 1.09 -8.55
C GLN A 146 -0.94 -0.40 -8.48
N TYR A 147 -1.96 -0.82 -9.22
CA TYR A 147 -2.49 -2.18 -9.21
C TYR A 147 -1.72 -3.12 -10.15
N HIS A 148 -1.23 -2.61 -11.28
CA HIS A 148 -0.56 -3.43 -12.29
C HIS A 148 0.95 -3.16 -12.39
N SER A 149 1.42 -2.01 -11.92
CA SER A 149 2.83 -1.63 -11.99
C SER A 149 3.75 -2.58 -11.21
N GLN A 150 4.74 -3.16 -11.88
CA GLN A 150 5.81 -3.93 -11.25
C GLN A 150 6.79 -3.04 -10.47
N ASP A 151 6.77 -1.73 -10.71
CA ASP A 151 7.57 -0.79 -9.93
C ASP A 151 7.02 -0.64 -8.50
N ASN A 152 5.72 -0.92 -8.27
CA ASN A 152 5.17 -1.08 -6.92
C ASN A 152 5.85 -2.25 -6.19
N VAL A 153 5.96 -3.41 -6.85
CA VAL A 153 6.67 -4.58 -6.30
C VAL A 153 8.14 -4.25 -6.06
N GLU A 154 8.79 -3.63 -7.05
CA GLU A 154 10.20 -3.24 -6.97
C GLU A 154 10.48 -2.30 -5.79
N ALA A 155 9.60 -1.31 -5.52
CA ALA A 155 9.76 -0.38 -4.41
C ALA A 155 9.96 -1.09 -3.06
N HIS A 156 9.17 -2.15 -2.82
CA HIS A 156 9.22 -2.92 -1.56
C HIS A 156 10.32 -3.98 -1.57
N TYR A 157 10.68 -4.50 -2.74
CA TYR A 157 11.84 -5.37 -2.92
C TYR A 157 13.17 -4.64 -2.64
N LEU A 158 13.28 -3.37 -3.05
CA LEU A 158 14.47 -2.55 -2.85
C LEU A 158 14.53 -1.85 -1.49
N SER A 159 13.43 -1.80 -0.73
CA SER A 159 13.37 -1.09 0.56
C SER A 159 12.82 -1.94 1.70
N THR A 160 11.50 -2.20 1.74
CA THR A 160 10.84 -2.86 2.87
C THR A 160 11.42 -4.24 3.19
N GLY A 161 11.67 -5.08 2.18
CA GLY A 161 12.30 -6.40 2.36
C GLY A 161 13.70 -6.32 2.99
N PRO A 162 14.65 -5.57 2.39
CA PRO A 162 15.97 -5.33 2.95
C PRO A 162 15.94 -4.78 4.39
N GLU A 163 15.08 -3.81 4.66
CA GLU A 163 14.96 -3.24 6.01
C GLU A 163 14.51 -4.28 7.04
N ILE A 164 13.51 -5.11 6.71
CA ILE A 164 13.07 -6.18 7.62
C ILE A 164 14.20 -7.20 7.86
N TRP A 165 14.95 -7.56 6.81
CA TRP A 165 16.07 -8.48 6.92
C TRP A 165 17.18 -7.91 7.83
N GLU A 166 17.57 -6.67 7.60
CA GLU A 166 18.57 -5.95 8.40
C GLU A 166 18.12 -5.78 9.85
N ASP A 167 16.90 -5.28 10.09
CA ASP A 167 16.35 -5.01 11.42
C ASP A 167 16.18 -6.28 12.27
N THR A 168 16.16 -7.46 11.65
CA THR A 168 16.03 -8.76 12.32
C THR A 168 17.34 -9.53 12.42
N ASP A 169 18.47 -8.95 12.01
CA ASP A 169 19.75 -9.65 11.85
C ASP A 169 19.62 -10.93 10.98
N GLY A 170 18.75 -10.92 9.97
CA GLY A 170 18.45 -12.09 9.15
C GLY A 170 17.74 -13.25 9.86
N LYS A 171 17.14 -13.00 11.04
CA LYS A 171 16.47 -14.03 11.86
C LYS A 171 14.96 -14.10 11.64
N VAL A 172 14.39 -13.29 10.74
CA VAL A 172 12.99 -13.38 10.36
C VAL A 172 12.69 -14.78 9.80
N THR A 173 11.60 -15.38 10.27
CA THR A 173 11.14 -16.71 9.84
C THR A 173 9.77 -16.66 9.17
N HIS A 174 8.95 -15.69 9.56
CA HIS A 174 7.61 -15.46 9.04
C HIS A 174 7.46 -13.97 8.73
N PHE A 175 6.93 -13.67 7.55
CA PHE A 175 6.52 -12.34 7.13
C PHE A 175 5.00 -12.37 6.92
N VAL A 176 4.28 -11.49 7.60
CA VAL A 176 2.82 -11.41 7.55
C VAL A 176 2.43 -10.01 7.09
N ALA A 177 1.62 -9.91 6.04
CA ALA A 177 1.15 -8.62 5.54
C ALA A 177 -0.23 -8.71 4.88
N GLY A 178 -1.01 -7.64 5.06
CA GLY A 178 -2.27 -7.45 4.37
C GLY A 178 -2.06 -7.19 2.87
N ILE A 179 -2.96 -7.74 2.04
CA ILE A 179 -2.94 -7.53 0.59
C ILE A 179 -3.92 -6.43 0.23
N GLY A 180 -3.43 -5.35 -0.41
CA GLY A 180 -4.25 -4.39 -1.14
C GLY A 180 -3.97 -4.52 -2.64
N THR A 181 -3.08 -3.68 -3.17
CA THR A 181 -2.54 -3.87 -4.54
C THR A 181 -1.66 -5.11 -4.67
N GLY A 182 -1.12 -5.63 -3.56
CA GLY A 182 -0.21 -6.78 -3.52
C GLY A 182 1.27 -6.43 -3.58
N GLY A 183 1.65 -5.26 -4.10
CA GLY A 183 3.06 -4.93 -4.33
C GLY A 183 3.94 -4.95 -3.06
N SER A 184 3.41 -4.49 -1.93
CA SER A 184 4.13 -4.54 -0.65
C SER A 184 4.40 -5.95 -0.15
N PHE A 185 3.42 -6.83 -0.29
CA PHE A 185 3.57 -8.25 0.03
C PHE A 185 4.59 -8.89 -0.92
N SER A 186 4.36 -8.77 -2.23
CA SER A 186 5.17 -9.42 -3.27
C SER A 186 6.63 -8.98 -3.20
N GLY A 187 6.90 -7.68 -3.11
CA GLY A 187 8.26 -7.15 -3.13
C GLY A 187 9.07 -7.58 -1.91
N ALA A 188 8.50 -7.40 -0.72
CA ALA A 188 9.16 -7.80 0.52
C ALA A 188 9.33 -9.32 0.61
N ALA A 189 8.30 -10.10 0.28
CA ALA A 189 8.36 -11.57 0.29
C ALA A 189 9.40 -12.11 -0.68
N ARG A 190 9.49 -11.56 -1.90
CA ARG A 190 10.49 -11.95 -2.90
C ARG A 190 11.89 -11.77 -2.36
N TYR A 191 12.21 -10.56 -1.86
CA TYR A 191 13.53 -10.28 -1.31
C TYR A 191 13.87 -11.24 -0.15
N LEU A 192 12.95 -11.39 0.81
CA LEU A 192 13.18 -12.24 1.98
C LEU A 192 13.40 -13.71 1.61
N LYS A 193 12.63 -14.24 0.65
CA LYS A 193 12.79 -15.64 0.19
C LYS A 193 14.09 -15.86 -0.57
N GLU A 194 14.61 -14.87 -1.28
CA GLU A 194 15.95 -14.93 -1.89
C GLU A 194 17.06 -14.98 -0.84
N GLN A 195 16.89 -14.28 0.30
CA GLN A 195 17.84 -14.37 1.42
C GLN A 195 17.75 -15.73 2.14
N ASN A 196 16.53 -16.23 2.35
CA ASN A 196 16.30 -17.53 2.96
C ASN A 196 14.97 -18.14 2.46
N PRO A 197 15.01 -19.18 1.61
CA PRO A 197 13.80 -19.76 1.01
C PRO A 197 12.89 -20.47 2.02
N ARG A 198 13.35 -20.69 3.27
CA ARG A 198 12.52 -21.24 4.35
C ARG A 198 11.60 -20.21 5.01
N ILE A 199 11.75 -18.92 4.71
CA ILE A 199 10.86 -17.88 5.24
C ILE A 199 9.45 -18.10 4.70
N LYS A 200 8.48 -18.07 5.60
CA LYS A 200 7.05 -18.18 5.31
C LYS A 200 6.44 -16.81 5.11
N ALA A 201 5.84 -16.58 3.94
CA ALA A 201 5.13 -15.35 3.62
C ALA A 201 3.62 -15.62 3.69
N ILE A 202 2.96 -15.00 4.68
CA ILE A 202 1.55 -15.21 5.01
C ILE A 202 0.77 -13.96 4.62
N ALA A 203 -0.14 -14.13 3.67
CA ALA A 203 -1.04 -13.10 3.21
C ALA A 203 -2.22 -12.95 4.19
N VAL A 204 -2.64 -11.71 4.43
CA VAL A 204 -3.89 -11.39 5.15
C VAL A 204 -4.84 -10.69 4.20
N ASP A 205 -6.08 -11.16 4.17
CA ASP A 205 -7.10 -10.69 3.23
C ASP A 205 -8.46 -10.59 3.95
N PRO A 206 -9.22 -9.50 3.79
CA PRO A 206 -10.49 -9.37 4.50
C PRO A 206 -11.59 -10.27 3.92
N GLU A 207 -12.53 -10.69 4.76
CA GLU A 207 -13.78 -11.29 4.32
C GLU A 207 -14.48 -10.37 3.31
N GLY A 208 -14.88 -10.92 2.16
CA GLY A 208 -15.47 -10.17 1.05
C GLY A 208 -14.49 -9.76 -0.04
N SER A 209 -13.17 -9.86 0.18
CA SER A 209 -12.17 -9.70 -0.88
C SER A 209 -12.06 -10.95 -1.77
N VAL A 210 -11.59 -10.75 -3.00
CA VAL A 210 -11.39 -11.83 -3.97
C VAL A 210 -10.07 -12.60 -3.77
N PHE A 211 -9.09 -12.04 -3.05
CA PHE A 211 -7.73 -12.60 -3.04
C PHE A 211 -7.64 -13.95 -2.35
N SER A 212 -8.32 -14.19 -1.23
CA SER A 212 -8.27 -15.46 -0.50
C SER A 212 -8.68 -16.64 -1.38
N GLU A 213 -9.79 -16.49 -2.10
CA GLU A 213 -10.33 -17.53 -2.99
C GLU A 213 -9.44 -17.70 -4.22
N TYR A 214 -8.91 -16.60 -4.77
CA TYR A 214 -7.98 -16.65 -5.88
C TYR A 214 -6.65 -17.32 -5.52
N ILE A 215 -6.07 -17.01 -4.36
CA ILE A 215 -4.82 -17.62 -3.90
C ILE A 215 -4.99 -19.13 -3.68
N ARG A 216 -6.08 -19.55 -3.03
CA ARG A 216 -6.33 -20.97 -2.70
C ARG A 216 -6.72 -21.81 -3.92
N ASN A 217 -7.64 -21.29 -4.74
CA ASN A 217 -8.35 -22.08 -5.74
C ASN A 217 -8.22 -21.55 -7.17
N LYS A 218 -7.49 -20.44 -7.39
CA LYS A 218 -7.41 -19.73 -8.69
C LYS A 218 -8.78 -19.37 -9.25
N LYS A 219 -9.74 -19.12 -8.36
CA LYS A 219 -11.12 -18.80 -8.70
C LYS A 219 -11.41 -17.34 -8.41
N GLU A 220 -11.85 -16.62 -9.43
CA GLU A 220 -12.39 -15.28 -9.29
C GLU A 220 -13.83 -15.37 -8.78
N ILE A 221 -14.13 -14.59 -7.75
CA ILE A 221 -15.46 -14.46 -7.16
C ILE A 221 -15.87 -12.99 -7.20
N ALA A 222 -17.16 -12.73 -7.06
CA ALA A 222 -17.61 -11.37 -6.81
C ALA A 222 -17.20 -10.96 -5.39
N GLY A 223 -16.53 -9.82 -5.27
CA GLY A 223 -16.27 -9.21 -3.97
C GLY A 223 -17.55 -8.81 -3.25
N CYS A 224 -17.46 -8.61 -1.94
CA CYS A 224 -18.52 -8.10 -1.08
C CYS A 224 -18.01 -6.89 -0.31
N GLU A 225 -18.91 -6.04 0.16
CA GLU A 225 -18.55 -4.86 0.93
C GLU A 225 -18.00 -5.23 2.32
N TYR A 226 -16.93 -4.56 2.72
CA TYR A 226 -16.31 -4.62 4.06
C TYR A 226 -15.83 -3.21 4.46
N LYS A 227 -15.54 -3.01 5.74
CA LYS A 227 -15.26 -1.68 6.31
C LYS A 227 -13.77 -1.39 6.49
N VAL A 228 -12.93 -2.41 6.65
CA VAL A 228 -11.48 -2.20 6.77
C VAL A 228 -10.93 -1.57 5.49
N GLU A 229 -10.14 -0.52 5.64
CA GLU A 229 -9.59 0.22 4.51
C GLU A 229 -8.14 -0.20 4.20
N GLY A 230 -7.79 -0.20 2.91
CA GLY A 230 -6.42 -0.34 2.41
C GLY A 230 -5.96 -1.77 2.15
N ILE A 231 -6.77 -2.78 2.48
CA ILE A 231 -6.59 -4.19 2.14
C ILE A 231 -7.86 -4.76 1.50
N GLY A 232 -7.71 -5.89 0.81
CA GLY A 232 -8.69 -6.52 -0.05
C GLY A 232 -8.89 -5.79 -1.39
N SER A 233 -9.52 -6.47 -2.33
CA SER A 233 -9.96 -5.91 -3.60
C SER A 233 -11.14 -6.70 -4.17
N ASP A 234 -11.85 -6.10 -5.12
CA ASP A 234 -12.84 -6.73 -6.00
C ASP A 234 -12.23 -7.26 -7.31
N VAL A 235 -10.95 -6.98 -7.56
CA VAL A 235 -10.23 -7.37 -8.80
C VAL A 235 -8.85 -7.93 -8.46
N ILE A 236 -8.40 -8.92 -9.25
CA ILE A 236 -7.04 -9.45 -9.14
C ILE A 236 -6.03 -8.48 -9.76
N THR A 237 -4.95 -8.24 -9.03
CA THR A 237 -3.93 -7.25 -9.37
C THR A 237 -2.66 -7.93 -9.85
N GLU A 238 -1.96 -7.34 -10.83
CA GLU A 238 -0.71 -7.91 -11.35
C GLU A 238 0.48 -7.66 -10.42
N ALA A 239 0.37 -6.69 -9.50
CA ALA A 239 1.36 -6.48 -8.45
C ALA A 239 1.30 -7.56 -7.34
N LEU A 240 0.28 -8.44 -7.33
CA LEU A 240 0.22 -9.60 -6.44
C LEU A 240 0.84 -10.84 -7.08
N HIS A 241 2.01 -11.25 -6.59
CA HIS A 241 2.73 -12.46 -6.99
C HIS A 241 2.31 -13.62 -6.12
N THR A 242 1.21 -14.29 -6.50
CA THR A 242 0.59 -15.35 -5.68
C THR A 242 1.49 -16.56 -5.42
N GLU A 243 2.48 -16.81 -6.25
CA GLU A 243 3.48 -17.87 -6.10
C GLU A 243 4.42 -17.64 -4.90
N LEU A 244 4.49 -16.41 -4.38
CA LEU A 244 5.25 -16.09 -3.17
C LEU A 244 4.44 -16.36 -1.89
N VAL A 245 3.14 -16.60 -1.98
CA VAL A 245 2.25 -16.80 -0.82
C VAL A 245 2.34 -18.26 -0.34
N ASP A 246 2.83 -18.47 0.88
CA ASP A 246 2.80 -19.81 1.50
C ASP A 246 1.43 -20.13 2.10
N GLU A 247 0.75 -19.12 2.65
CA GLU A 247 -0.57 -19.25 3.29
C GLU A 247 -1.34 -17.93 3.17
N VAL A 248 -2.67 -18.01 3.10
CA VAL A 248 -3.56 -16.85 3.17
C VAL A 248 -4.57 -17.00 4.30
N ILE A 249 -4.62 -16.00 5.16
CA ILE A 249 -5.54 -15.90 6.30
C ILE A 249 -6.62 -14.88 5.97
N THR A 250 -7.87 -15.31 6.10
CA THR A 250 -9.03 -14.44 5.92
C THR A 250 -9.42 -13.82 7.26
N VAL A 251 -9.68 -12.51 7.31
CA VAL A 251 -9.99 -11.78 8.56
C VAL A 251 -11.28 -10.96 8.46
N SER A 252 -12.05 -10.91 9.54
CA SER A 252 -13.27 -10.10 9.60
C SER A 252 -12.96 -8.64 9.98
N ASP A 253 -13.86 -7.70 9.61
CA ASP A 253 -13.81 -6.31 10.10
C ASP A 253 -13.76 -6.23 11.62
N LYS A 254 -14.49 -7.13 12.29
CA LYS A 254 -14.55 -7.19 13.75
C LYS A 254 -13.18 -7.53 14.33
N ASP A 255 -12.47 -8.50 13.77
CA ASP A 255 -11.13 -8.89 14.23
C ASP A 255 -10.13 -7.77 13.98
N SER A 256 -10.17 -7.17 12.78
CA SER A 256 -9.37 -6.02 12.39
C SER A 256 -9.49 -4.87 13.41
N PHE A 257 -10.70 -4.32 13.60
CA PHE A 257 -10.88 -3.16 14.46
C PHE A 257 -10.65 -3.46 15.95
N ASN A 258 -11.00 -4.66 16.42
CA ASN A 258 -10.75 -5.02 17.81
C ASN A 258 -9.25 -5.20 18.07
N ARG A 259 -8.51 -5.80 17.13
CA ARG A 259 -7.06 -5.97 17.27
C ARG A 259 -6.34 -4.63 17.24
N ALA A 260 -6.66 -3.75 16.30
CA ALA A 260 -6.07 -2.41 16.21
C ALA A 260 -6.27 -1.60 17.51
N ARG A 261 -7.50 -1.60 18.06
CA ARG A 261 -7.80 -0.93 19.34
C ARG A 261 -7.08 -1.55 20.53
N LEU A 262 -6.95 -2.88 20.55
CA LEU A 262 -6.24 -3.58 21.61
C LEU A 262 -4.74 -3.26 21.58
N ILE A 263 -4.12 -3.28 20.40
CA ILE A 263 -2.71 -2.92 20.22
C ILE A 263 -2.47 -1.45 20.63
N ALA A 264 -3.36 -0.53 20.26
CA ALA A 264 -3.27 0.85 20.69
C ALA A 264 -3.35 1.00 22.22
N LYS A 265 -4.26 0.26 22.86
CA LYS A 265 -4.46 0.30 24.32
C LYS A 265 -3.29 -0.31 25.09
N GLU A 266 -2.80 -1.47 24.67
CA GLU A 266 -1.85 -2.28 25.45
C GLU A 266 -0.39 -1.97 25.10
N GLU A 267 -0.09 -1.53 23.88
CA GLU A 267 1.28 -1.27 23.40
C GLU A 267 1.54 0.22 23.09
N GLY A 268 0.52 1.07 23.07
CA GLY A 268 0.64 2.46 22.65
C GLY A 268 0.89 2.65 21.15
N ILE A 269 0.63 1.62 20.34
CA ILE A 269 0.84 1.63 18.89
C ILE A 269 -0.51 1.90 18.20
N SER A 270 -0.71 3.14 17.73
CA SER A 270 -1.95 3.56 17.08
C SER A 270 -1.93 3.29 15.56
N GLY A 271 -1.99 2.01 15.18
CA GLY A 271 -2.15 1.58 13.80
C GLY A 271 -3.56 1.79 13.24
N GLY A 272 -3.71 1.60 11.92
CA GLY A 272 -5.02 1.61 11.24
C GLY A 272 -5.74 0.27 11.36
N GLY A 273 -6.94 0.15 10.77
CA GLY A 273 -7.69 -1.12 10.78
C GLY A 273 -6.96 -2.28 10.11
N SER A 274 -6.15 -2.02 9.09
CA SER A 274 -5.35 -3.05 8.41
C SER A 274 -4.08 -3.48 9.16
N SER A 275 -3.77 -2.86 10.31
CA SER A 275 -2.57 -3.12 11.14
C SER A 275 -2.78 -4.19 12.21
#